data_AF-A0A7V1M099-F1
#
_entry.id   AF-A0A7V1M099-F1
#
_cell.length_a   1.000
_cell.length_b   1.000
_cell.length_c   1.000
_cell.angle_alpha   90.00
_cell.angle_beta   90.00
_cell.angle_gamma   90.00
#
_symmetry.space_group_name_H-M   'P 1'
#
loop_
_entity.id
_entity.type
_entity.pdbx_description
1 polymer ?
#
loop_
_entity_poly.entity_id
_entity_poly.type
_entity_poly.pdbx_seq_one_letter_code
_entity_poly.pdbx_strand_id
1 'polypeptide(L)'
;MNRSRPMNSFTNSKPRCSKRPNAPSLNWPRNSATRSSSSAPARSAERAKSGGRSWSVTLARAESNPRACPAFIQRSGKNAECTTEISALMRRVVDMQSMATSQLLDHETAIMFRQLKAGYWRQVWLRLAATAGERPIALYGAGKHTIKFLRFTADINPSPKVLAILDDSPSRDSIAGVPVLRPDQLDPNDVALVLVSSDWIEAKLTVRAQVWADGKVPVERLYDGMPLQPMHEYDHAGSVLEIKPDGRRVTVDEFGRSRSTLPRKCRDCQPPSAIPPVNDRRIWAMRTPDYEVGVLQVTREIDEIFQPYQIYPGDRHRPNIDLREEDFTTHREPGLITKSTRISVIGSCFASNFRNWLIENDYNFCQFEDGPFADTGSLRTGPLFNTGSVRQLVEWAHFGFDAAEPVWNVRGRLCDPYRKFISWPTERDMHAEREAHFKAVRAMVAETDVLILTLGLSEVWRSRIDKRCFYLLPPPGVLDPARHEHALQSPEECLADLERFYAIIRERNPSLRLVTTLSPVPLMATYFDRHAVVSDSVSKATLRTALHWFCQNHPEVIYFPSYEMVRRNPDWPYQPDNRHVKAVPVVERIMSTFMANYGKPATNQIHERTHRDAGRMAQHPA
;
A
#
# COMPACT_ATOMS: atom_id res chain seq x y z
N MET A 1 -41.94 -44.18 -0.91
CA MET A 1 -42.74 -45.19 -0.18
C MET A 1 -42.40 -45.03 1.30
N ASN A 2 -43.00 -44.08 2.02
CA ASN A 2 -44.36 -44.03 2.56
C ASN A 2 -44.58 -45.08 3.67
N ARG A 3 -44.48 -44.67 4.95
CA ARG A 3 -45.58 -44.69 5.94
C ARG A 3 -45.05 -44.63 7.39
N SER A 4 -45.41 -43.54 8.09
CA SER A 4 -45.98 -43.63 9.43
C SER A 4 -46.85 -42.40 9.66
N ARG A 5 -48.12 -42.69 9.98
CA ARG A 5 -49.28 -41.78 10.07
C ARG A 5 -49.43 -41.15 11.47
N PRO A 6 -50.33 -40.16 11.63
CA PRO A 6 -50.29 -39.07 12.61
C PRO A 6 -51.40 -39.13 13.69
N MET A 7 -51.47 -38.12 14.59
CA MET A 7 -52.70 -37.46 15.09
C MET A 7 -52.35 -36.27 16.03
N ASN A 8 -52.73 -35.04 15.68
CA ASN A 8 -53.82 -34.17 16.23
C ASN A 8 -53.50 -33.54 17.61
N SER A 9 -53.43 -32.23 17.88
CA SER A 9 -54.14 -30.97 17.49
C SER A 9 -55.15 -30.46 18.56
N PHE A 10 -55.01 -29.16 18.90
CA PHE A 10 -55.95 -28.23 19.62
C PHE A 10 -56.20 -28.48 21.14
N THR A 11 -56.40 -27.52 22.07
CA THR A 11 -56.66 -26.06 22.08
C THR A 11 -56.47 -25.48 23.51
N ASN A 12 -56.14 -24.18 23.61
CA ASN A 12 -56.41 -23.15 24.64
C ASN A 12 -56.99 -23.51 26.04
N SER A 13 -56.34 -22.98 27.11
CA SER A 13 -56.99 -22.13 28.15
C SER A 13 -55.99 -21.54 29.17
N LYS A 14 -55.99 -20.22 29.35
CA LYS A 14 -55.48 -19.44 30.52
C LYS A 14 -56.45 -19.65 31.73
N PRO A 15 -56.06 -19.46 33.04
CA PRO A 15 -55.58 -18.16 33.58
C PRO A 15 -54.66 -18.13 34.84
N ARG A 16 -53.97 -16.98 34.95
CA ARG A 16 -53.59 -16.11 36.10
C ARG A 16 -52.88 -16.60 37.40
N CYS A 17 -51.81 -15.84 37.69
CA CYS A 17 -51.32 -15.28 38.97
C CYS A 17 -50.56 -16.15 40.00
N SER A 18 -49.26 -15.90 40.19
CA SER A 18 -48.75 -14.99 41.25
C SER A 18 -47.21 -14.94 41.36
N LYS A 19 -46.71 -13.73 41.62
CA LYS A 19 -45.47 -13.29 42.33
C LYS A 19 -44.05 -13.52 41.74
N ARG A 20 -43.36 -12.39 41.55
CA ARG A 20 -41.90 -12.18 41.34
C ARG A 20 -41.10 -12.27 42.66
N PRO A 21 -39.75 -12.37 42.61
CA PRO A 21 -38.86 -11.19 42.65
C PRO A 21 -37.70 -11.24 41.63
N ASN A 22 -37.49 -10.18 40.84
CA ASN A 22 -36.42 -9.15 40.89
C ASN A 22 -35.08 -9.50 40.20
N ALA A 23 -34.80 -8.75 39.13
CA ALA A 23 -33.50 -8.55 38.48
C ALA A 23 -33.13 -7.05 38.58
N PRO A 24 -31.84 -6.66 38.64
CA PRO A 24 -31.44 -5.26 38.65
C PRO A 24 -31.20 -4.72 37.22
N SER A 25 -31.74 -3.52 36.97
CA SER A 25 -31.59 -2.73 35.74
C SER A 25 -30.63 -1.56 35.94
N LEU A 26 -29.91 -1.23 34.86
CA LEU A 26 -29.07 -0.04 34.66
C LEU A 26 -29.84 1.28 34.87
N ASN A 27 -29.16 2.28 35.44
CA ASN A 27 -29.62 3.66 35.56
C ASN A 27 -28.69 4.62 34.80
N TRP A 28 -29.29 5.45 33.95
CA TRP A 28 -28.79 6.75 33.47
C TRP A 28 -29.67 7.85 34.08
N PRO A 29 -29.14 9.00 34.53
CA PRO A 29 -29.98 10.11 34.94
C PRO A 29 -30.21 11.15 33.83
N ARG A 30 -31.48 11.55 33.68
CA ARG A 30 -31.94 12.83 33.11
C ARG A 30 -32.43 13.73 34.25
N ASN A 31 -32.37 15.04 34.05
CA ASN A 31 -33.34 16.06 34.52
C ASN A 31 -33.13 17.31 33.64
N SER A 32 -34.06 17.70 32.75
CA SER A 32 -35.34 18.44 32.93
C SER A 32 -35.15 19.96 33.12
N ALA A 33 -35.37 20.77 32.08
CA ALA A 33 -36.55 21.64 31.84
C ALA A 33 -36.22 23.11 32.19
N THR A 34 -36.49 24.13 31.36
CA THR A 34 -37.83 24.68 31.03
C THR A 34 -37.84 25.56 29.76
N ARG A 35 -39.06 25.73 29.21
CA ARG A 35 -39.51 26.51 28.03
C ARG A 35 -39.33 28.03 28.15
N SER A 36 -39.17 28.72 27.01
CA SER A 36 -40.12 29.75 26.51
C SER A 36 -39.71 30.34 25.15
N SER A 37 -40.67 31.02 24.52
CA SER A 37 -40.86 31.39 23.11
C SER A 37 -40.21 32.70 22.62
N SER A 38 -40.32 32.88 21.29
CA SER A 38 -40.57 34.11 20.50
C SER A 38 -39.44 35.07 20.05
N SER A 39 -39.56 35.40 18.76
CA SER A 39 -39.28 36.68 18.06
C SER A 39 -37.84 37.20 17.84
N ALA A 40 -37.47 37.36 16.56
CA ALA A 40 -36.57 38.39 16.04
C ALA A 40 -37.27 39.78 16.08
N PRO A 41 -36.65 40.97 15.81
CA PRO A 41 -35.35 41.23 15.14
C PRO A 41 -34.50 42.45 15.65
N ALA A 42 -33.34 42.66 15.00
CA ALA A 42 -32.67 43.94 14.66
C ALA A 42 -31.82 44.79 15.67
N ARG A 43 -30.56 45.00 15.24
CA ARG A 43 -29.71 46.23 15.20
C ARG A 43 -29.34 47.02 16.48
N SER A 44 -28.03 47.07 16.77
CA SER A 44 -27.13 48.26 16.93
C SER A 44 -25.82 47.81 17.62
N ALA A 45 -24.67 47.81 16.95
CA ALA A 45 -23.69 48.90 16.83
C ALA A 45 -23.19 49.48 18.18
N GLU A 46 -22.02 49.04 18.68
CA GLU A 46 -20.87 49.93 18.94
C GLU A 46 -19.56 49.19 19.25
N ARG A 47 -18.47 49.93 19.04
CA ARG A 47 -17.09 49.53 18.75
C ARG A 47 -16.27 49.14 19.99
N ALA A 48 -15.33 48.22 19.79
CA ALA A 48 -13.95 48.37 20.30
C ALA A 48 -12.96 47.74 19.29
N LYS A 49 -12.02 48.57 18.82
CA LYS A 49 -10.97 48.22 17.85
C LYS A 49 -9.75 47.64 18.58
N SER A 50 -9.13 46.60 18.03
CA SER A 50 -7.66 46.49 17.93
C SER A 50 -7.20 45.39 16.96
N GLY A 51 -6.74 45.83 15.78
CA GLY A 51 -5.54 45.35 15.10
C GLY A 51 -5.38 43.88 14.70
N GLY A 52 -5.76 43.54 13.46
CA GLY A 52 -5.24 42.39 12.73
C GLY A 52 -5.39 42.62 11.22
N ARG A 53 -4.27 42.80 10.49
CA ARG A 53 -4.26 42.99 9.03
C ARG A 53 -4.52 41.64 8.34
N SER A 54 -5.58 41.56 7.53
CA SER A 54 -5.80 40.46 6.59
C SER A 54 -5.15 40.76 5.25
N TRP A 55 -4.52 39.75 4.64
CA TRP A 55 -4.23 39.75 3.21
C TRP A 55 -5.21 38.80 2.50
N SER A 56 -6.04 39.35 1.64
CA SER A 56 -6.93 38.62 0.72
C SER A 56 -6.18 38.32 -0.58
N VAL A 57 -6.18 37.07 -1.05
CA VAL A 57 -5.75 36.72 -2.40
C VAL A 57 -6.97 36.33 -3.23
N THR A 58 -7.21 37.12 -4.28
CA THR A 58 -8.26 36.94 -5.28
C THR A 58 -7.85 35.81 -6.24
N LEU A 59 -8.62 34.72 -6.29
CA LEU A 59 -8.49 33.67 -7.31
C LEU A 59 -9.28 34.07 -8.57
N ALA A 60 -8.56 34.40 -9.64
CA ALA A 60 -9.15 34.57 -10.97
C ALA A 60 -9.47 33.19 -11.58
N ARG A 61 -10.73 33.02 -12.01
CA ARG A 61 -11.21 31.90 -12.82
C ARG A 61 -10.54 31.92 -14.20
N ALA A 62 -9.94 30.81 -14.61
CA ALA A 62 -9.62 30.55 -16.01
C ALA A 62 -10.54 29.42 -16.51
N GLU A 63 -11.37 29.74 -17.49
CA GLU A 63 -12.30 28.83 -18.16
C GLU A 63 -11.53 27.83 -19.04
N SER A 64 -11.83 26.55 -18.89
CA SER A 64 -11.27 25.46 -19.70
C SER A 64 -12.08 25.28 -20.99
N ASN A 65 -11.48 25.58 -22.15
CA ASN A 65 -12.00 25.19 -23.47
C ASN A 65 -11.21 23.98 -24.00
N PRO A 66 -11.83 22.81 -24.23
CA PRO A 66 -11.15 21.61 -24.69
C PRO A 66 -11.27 21.47 -26.22
N ARG A 67 -10.23 21.89 -26.96
CA ARG A 67 -9.95 21.45 -28.35
C ARG A 67 -8.71 22.20 -28.87
N ALA A 68 -7.58 21.51 -28.93
CA ALA A 68 -6.60 21.58 -30.03
C ALA A 68 -5.33 20.81 -29.63
N CYS A 69 -5.17 19.61 -30.19
CA CYS A 69 -3.85 19.17 -30.62
C CYS A 69 -3.65 19.77 -32.03
N PRO A 70 -2.45 20.25 -32.41
CA PRO A 70 -1.62 19.37 -33.24
C PRO A 70 -0.10 19.51 -33.00
N ALA A 71 0.60 18.46 -33.44
CA ALA A 71 2.05 18.37 -33.61
C ALA A 71 2.65 19.52 -34.43
N PHE A 72 3.93 19.86 -34.19
CA PHE A 72 4.93 20.01 -35.25
C PHE A 72 6.34 20.15 -34.65
N ILE A 73 7.22 19.23 -35.05
CA ILE A 73 8.68 19.34 -34.91
C ILE A 73 9.15 20.26 -36.05
N GLN A 74 9.91 21.34 -35.75
CA GLN A 74 11.14 21.68 -36.48
C GLN A 74 11.87 22.92 -35.92
N ARG A 75 13.18 22.70 -35.73
CA ARG A 75 14.34 23.60 -35.88
C ARG A 75 14.61 24.73 -34.86
N SER A 76 15.73 24.49 -34.15
CA SER A 76 16.79 25.42 -33.72
C SER A 76 16.36 26.66 -32.91
N GLY A 77 16.54 26.60 -31.58
CA GLY A 77 16.49 27.80 -30.73
C GLY A 77 16.26 27.64 -29.23
N LYS A 78 16.15 26.41 -28.68
CA LYS A 78 15.68 26.20 -27.29
C LYS A 78 16.74 25.76 -26.26
N ASN A 79 17.90 26.39 -26.22
CA ASN A 79 18.80 26.26 -25.06
C ASN A 79 18.66 27.43 -24.05
N ALA A 80 18.04 28.56 -24.42
CA ALA A 80 17.90 29.72 -23.55
C ALA A 80 16.58 29.77 -22.73
N GLU A 81 15.51 29.13 -23.20
CA GLU A 81 14.22 29.15 -22.48
C GLU A 81 14.20 28.15 -21.30
N CYS A 82 14.88 27.00 -21.44
CA CYS A 82 14.91 25.97 -20.39
C CYS A 82 15.73 26.40 -19.15
N THR A 83 16.75 27.24 -19.32
CA THR A 83 17.54 27.81 -18.22
C THR A 83 16.78 28.88 -17.42
N THR A 84 15.79 29.54 -18.04
CA THR A 84 15.04 30.64 -17.42
C THR A 84 13.95 30.11 -16.45
N GLU A 85 13.25 29.04 -16.83
CA GLU A 85 12.27 28.37 -15.95
C GLU A 85 12.94 27.69 -14.74
N ILE A 86 14.12 27.08 -14.94
CA ILE A 86 14.91 26.47 -13.86
C ILE A 86 15.42 27.54 -12.88
N SER A 87 15.86 28.69 -13.37
CA SER A 87 16.29 29.81 -12.51
C SER A 87 15.13 30.41 -11.70
N ALA A 88 13.90 30.37 -12.21
CA ALA A 88 12.70 30.78 -11.48
C ALA A 88 12.28 29.74 -10.42
N LEU A 89 12.41 28.45 -10.73
CA LEU A 89 12.15 27.35 -9.80
C LEU A 89 13.20 27.29 -8.68
N MET A 90 14.49 27.50 -9.01
CA MET A 90 15.58 27.58 -8.05
C MET A 90 15.45 28.78 -7.11
N ARG A 91 15.02 29.96 -7.62
CA ARG A 91 14.73 31.12 -6.76
C ARG A 91 13.60 30.85 -5.76
N ARG A 92 12.53 30.16 -6.18
CA ARG A 92 11.44 29.74 -5.26
C ARG A 92 11.91 28.76 -4.19
N VAL A 93 12.87 27.89 -4.50
CA VAL A 93 13.45 26.92 -3.53
C VAL A 93 14.34 27.63 -2.51
N VAL A 94 15.13 28.62 -2.94
CA VAL A 94 15.97 29.45 -2.04
C VAL A 94 15.10 30.31 -1.11
N ASP A 95 14.00 30.89 -1.61
CA ASP A 95 13.07 31.66 -0.78
C ASP A 95 12.38 30.79 0.30
N MET A 96 12.06 29.52 -0.01
CA MET A 96 11.47 28.58 0.96
C MET A 96 12.44 28.08 2.03
N GLN A 97 13.75 28.07 1.78
CA GLN A 97 14.76 27.67 2.78
C GLN A 97 14.82 28.64 3.97
N SER A 98 14.38 29.89 3.80
CA SER A 98 14.25 30.84 4.91
C SER A 98 13.17 30.46 5.93
N MET A 99 12.28 29.50 5.61
CA MET A 99 11.15 29.10 6.45
C MET A 99 11.30 27.72 7.12
N ALA A 100 12.29 26.91 6.73
CA ALA A 100 12.41 25.51 7.14
C ALA A 100 13.66 25.25 8.01
N THR A 101 13.72 25.90 9.17
CA THR A 101 14.60 25.52 10.29
C THR A 101 13.77 24.87 11.40
N SER A 102 13.02 23.80 11.10
CA SER A 102 12.61 22.82 12.11
C SER A 102 12.11 21.53 11.44
N GLN A 103 12.18 20.44 12.20
CA GLN A 103 12.03 19.04 11.81
C GLN A 103 10.71 18.69 11.08
N LEU A 104 10.76 17.57 10.34
CA LEU A 104 9.72 16.91 9.54
C LEU A 104 9.41 17.56 8.18
N LEU A 105 10.04 17.01 7.12
CA LEU A 105 9.59 17.21 5.75
C LEU A 105 8.18 16.61 5.61
N ASP A 106 7.18 17.44 5.32
CA ASP A 106 5.82 16.96 5.05
C ASP A 106 5.75 16.11 3.76
N HIS A 107 4.64 15.39 3.58
CA HIS A 107 4.44 14.45 2.48
C HIS A 107 4.46 15.12 1.10
N GLU A 108 3.97 16.36 0.99
CA GLU A 108 3.95 17.14 -0.25
C GLU A 108 5.37 17.53 -0.66
N THR A 109 6.17 17.95 0.32
CA THR A 109 7.59 18.25 0.13
C THR A 109 8.33 16.99 -0.33
N ALA A 110 8.09 15.83 0.30
CA ALA A 110 8.70 14.56 -0.12
C ALA A 110 8.32 14.12 -1.55
N ILE A 111 7.08 14.37 -2.00
CA ILE A 111 6.65 14.13 -3.39
C ILE A 111 7.37 15.07 -4.35
N MET A 112 7.41 16.37 -4.03
CA MET A 112 8.10 17.38 -4.83
C MET A 112 9.60 17.05 -4.95
N PHE A 113 10.24 16.60 -3.87
CA PHE A 113 11.63 16.14 -3.88
C PHE A 113 11.87 14.96 -4.81
N ARG A 114 10.95 13.99 -4.86
CA ARG A 114 11.05 12.86 -5.80
C ARG A 114 10.90 13.32 -7.25
N GLN A 115 10.00 14.24 -7.54
CA GLN A 115 9.83 14.81 -8.88
C GLN A 115 11.05 15.64 -9.31
N LEU A 116 11.62 16.43 -8.40
CA LEU A 116 12.85 17.18 -8.65
C LEU A 116 14.04 16.26 -8.92
N LYS A 117 14.22 15.20 -8.12
CA LYS A 117 15.28 14.20 -8.35
C LYS A 117 15.13 13.50 -9.69
N ALA A 118 13.92 13.10 -10.07
CA ALA A 118 13.66 12.48 -11.36
C ALA A 118 13.99 13.42 -12.54
N GLY A 119 13.54 14.68 -12.48
CA GLY A 119 13.87 15.67 -13.49
C GLY A 119 15.37 15.93 -13.61
N TYR A 120 16.05 15.97 -12.46
CA TYR A 120 17.48 16.21 -12.39
C TYR A 120 18.31 15.01 -12.88
N TRP A 121 17.95 13.77 -12.52
CA TRP A 121 18.55 12.54 -13.06
C TRP A 121 18.46 12.48 -14.59
N ARG A 122 17.31 12.85 -15.16
CA ARG A 122 17.14 12.92 -16.62
C ARG A 122 18.10 13.92 -17.26
N GLN A 123 18.30 15.09 -16.66
CA GLN A 123 19.22 16.09 -17.18
C GLN A 123 20.67 15.63 -17.13
N VAL A 124 21.11 15.05 -16.01
CA VAL A 124 22.46 14.48 -15.89
C VAL A 124 22.66 13.36 -16.91
N TRP A 125 21.69 12.46 -17.08
CA TRP A 125 21.77 11.36 -18.04
C TRP A 125 21.92 11.86 -19.49
N LEU A 126 21.11 12.85 -19.89
CA LEU A 126 21.18 13.46 -21.22
C LEU A 126 22.49 14.23 -21.43
N ARG A 127 22.99 14.93 -20.40
CA ARG A 127 24.31 15.58 -20.42
C ARG A 127 25.42 14.55 -20.63
N LEU A 128 25.40 13.45 -19.88
CA LEU A 128 26.40 12.39 -20.00
C LEU A 128 26.40 11.75 -21.39
N ALA A 129 25.22 11.52 -21.98
CA ALA A 129 25.10 11.06 -23.37
C ALA A 129 25.77 12.05 -24.35
N ALA A 130 25.59 13.35 -24.14
CA ALA A 130 26.19 14.38 -24.99
C ALA A 130 27.71 14.53 -24.77
N THR A 131 28.18 14.42 -23.52
CA THR A 131 29.60 14.62 -23.15
C THR A 131 30.46 13.39 -23.47
N ALA A 132 29.96 12.19 -23.21
CA ALA A 132 30.71 10.95 -23.45
C ALA A 132 30.72 10.52 -24.93
N GLY A 133 29.71 10.93 -25.70
CA GLY A 133 29.55 10.53 -27.10
C GLY A 133 29.46 9.00 -27.24
N GLU A 134 30.28 8.41 -28.11
CA GLU A 134 30.33 6.96 -28.31
C GLU A 134 31.20 6.21 -27.28
N ARG A 135 32.05 6.94 -26.54
CA ARG A 135 32.88 6.33 -25.50
C ARG A 135 32.01 5.98 -24.29
N PRO A 136 32.20 4.80 -23.69
CA PRO A 136 31.35 4.40 -22.57
C PRO A 136 31.77 5.10 -21.27
N ILE A 137 30.86 5.14 -20.31
CA ILE A 137 31.09 5.67 -18.95
C ILE A 137 31.11 4.53 -17.93
N ALA A 138 31.69 4.78 -16.76
CA ALA A 138 31.51 3.94 -15.57
C ALA A 138 30.57 4.63 -14.56
N LEU A 139 29.90 3.83 -13.73
CA LEU A 139 29.26 4.32 -12.50
C LEU A 139 30.08 3.87 -11.29
N TYR A 140 30.10 4.65 -10.21
CA TYR A 140 30.76 4.26 -8.95
C TYR A 140 29.75 4.16 -7.81
N GLY A 141 29.63 2.98 -7.23
CA GLY A 141 28.69 2.58 -6.17
C GLY A 141 27.60 1.64 -6.69
N ALA A 142 27.56 0.38 -6.25
CA ALA A 142 26.57 -0.63 -6.68
C ALA A 142 25.38 -0.77 -5.70
N GLY A 143 25.00 0.33 -5.03
CA GLY A 143 23.93 0.34 -4.03
C GLY A 143 22.51 0.40 -4.61
N LYS A 144 21.50 0.38 -3.71
CA LYS A 144 20.07 0.52 -4.07
C LYS A 144 19.79 1.79 -4.88
N HIS A 145 20.56 2.85 -4.65
CA HIS A 145 20.50 4.10 -5.38
C HIS A 145 20.78 3.93 -6.88
N THR A 146 21.91 3.29 -7.22
CA THR A 146 22.32 3.03 -8.61
C THR A 146 21.33 2.16 -9.37
N ILE A 147 20.74 1.17 -8.70
CA ILE A 147 19.65 0.36 -9.25
C ILE A 147 18.45 1.23 -9.64
N LYS A 148 18.03 2.16 -8.77
CA LYS A 148 16.92 3.08 -9.04
C LYS A 148 17.25 4.06 -10.15
N PHE A 149 18.46 4.60 -10.15
CA PHE A 149 18.95 5.52 -11.17
C PHE A 149 18.94 4.86 -12.56
N LEU A 150 19.55 3.69 -12.72
CA LEU A 150 19.57 2.97 -14.00
C LEU A 150 18.17 2.52 -14.47
N ARG A 151 17.30 2.10 -13.55
CA ARG A 151 15.89 1.79 -13.90
C ARG A 151 15.13 3.01 -14.38
N PHE A 152 15.39 4.17 -13.78
CA PHE A 152 14.75 5.42 -14.17
C PHE A 152 15.24 5.90 -15.53
N THR A 153 16.52 5.71 -15.85
CA THR A 153 17.13 6.20 -17.08
C THR A 153 17.07 5.22 -18.26
N ALA A 154 16.56 3.99 -18.05
CA ALA A 154 16.53 2.92 -19.04
C ALA A 154 15.88 3.32 -20.39
N ASP A 155 14.82 4.11 -20.35
CA ASP A 155 14.06 4.51 -21.56
C ASP A 155 14.45 5.91 -22.08
N ILE A 156 15.48 6.55 -21.50
CA ILE A 156 15.87 7.92 -21.84
C ILE A 156 16.88 7.90 -22.98
N ASN A 157 16.48 8.44 -24.13
CA ASN A 157 17.33 8.60 -25.31
C ASN A 157 17.63 10.08 -25.62
N PRO A 158 18.85 10.42 -26.08
CA PRO A 158 20.02 9.54 -26.19
C PRO A 158 20.53 9.06 -24.82
N SER A 159 21.09 7.85 -24.77
CA SER A 159 21.62 7.24 -23.55
C SER A 159 23.14 7.07 -23.65
N PRO A 160 23.92 7.40 -22.60
CA PRO A 160 25.32 7.02 -22.56
C PRO A 160 25.44 5.48 -22.50
N LYS A 161 26.50 4.93 -23.08
CA LYS A 161 26.85 3.52 -22.93
C LYS A 161 27.51 3.33 -21.58
N VAL A 162 26.95 2.51 -20.70
CA VAL A 162 27.57 2.19 -19.40
C VAL A 162 28.39 0.92 -19.55
N LEU A 163 29.71 1.00 -19.34
CA LEU A 163 30.62 -0.15 -19.45
C LEU A 163 30.55 -1.05 -18.22
N ALA A 164 30.62 -0.45 -17.04
CA ALA A 164 30.66 -1.16 -15.77
C ALA A 164 30.18 -0.27 -14.60
N ILE A 165 29.85 -0.92 -13.49
CA ILE A 165 29.58 -0.29 -12.20
C ILE A 165 30.69 -0.73 -11.23
N LEU A 166 31.44 0.22 -10.71
CA LEU A 166 32.50 -0.03 -9.75
C LEU A 166 31.96 -0.10 -8.33
N ASP A 167 32.37 -1.12 -7.58
CA ASP A 167 32.05 -1.26 -6.17
C ASP A 167 33.23 -1.90 -5.42
N ASP A 168 33.59 -1.36 -4.25
CA ASP A 168 34.73 -1.87 -3.47
C ASP A 168 34.50 -3.29 -2.92
N SER A 169 33.22 -3.68 -2.76
CA SER A 169 32.81 -4.96 -2.18
C SER A 169 31.53 -5.46 -2.86
N PRO A 170 31.63 -5.86 -4.15
CA PRO A 170 30.47 -6.19 -4.96
C PRO A 170 29.72 -7.38 -4.36
N SER A 171 28.43 -7.18 -4.10
CA SER A 171 27.52 -8.22 -3.58
C SER A 171 26.75 -8.97 -4.67
N ARG A 172 27.01 -8.64 -5.94
CA ARG A 172 26.29 -9.10 -7.12
C ARG A 172 27.12 -8.85 -8.38
N ASP A 173 26.95 -9.69 -9.40
CA ASP A 173 27.79 -9.66 -10.61
C ASP A 173 27.34 -8.64 -11.67
N SER A 174 26.06 -8.23 -11.66
CA SER A 174 25.53 -7.22 -12.58
C SER A 174 24.34 -6.45 -12.01
N ILE A 175 24.08 -5.25 -12.56
CA ILE A 175 22.88 -4.44 -12.30
C ILE A 175 22.34 -3.95 -13.64
N ALA A 176 21.07 -4.27 -13.94
CA ALA A 176 20.41 -3.90 -15.20
C ALA A 176 21.20 -4.29 -16.47
N GLY A 177 21.87 -5.45 -16.42
CA GLY A 177 22.72 -5.95 -17.52
C GLY A 177 24.12 -5.34 -17.60
N VAL A 178 24.45 -4.37 -16.74
CA VAL A 178 25.79 -3.79 -16.64
C VAL A 178 26.62 -4.57 -15.60
N PRO A 179 27.85 -5.02 -15.93
CA PRO A 179 28.68 -5.76 -14.99
C PRO A 179 29.07 -4.90 -13.79
N VAL A 180 29.06 -5.49 -12.60
CA VAL A 180 29.58 -4.86 -11.37
C VAL A 180 30.98 -5.41 -11.12
N LEU A 181 31.96 -4.51 -11.06
CA LEU A 181 33.37 -4.84 -10.98
C LEU A 181 33.99 -4.18 -9.75
N ARG A 182 35.03 -4.82 -9.21
CA ARG A 182 35.93 -4.16 -8.26
C ARG A 182 36.80 -3.13 -9.01
N PRO A 183 37.24 -2.04 -8.37
CA PRO A 183 38.02 -0.99 -9.03
C PRO A 183 39.30 -1.49 -9.74
N ASP A 184 39.94 -2.55 -9.23
CA ASP A 184 41.12 -3.18 -9.82
C ASP A 184 40.84 -3.98 -11.11
N GLN A 185 39.56 -4.21 -11.45
CA GLN A 185 39.14 -5.00 -12.60
C GLN A 185 38.79 -4.14 -13.83
N LEU A 186 38.93 -2.82 -13.77
CA LEU A 186 38.66 -1.89 -14.86
C LEU A 186 39.78 -0.85 -14.97
N ASP A 187 40.39 -0.70 -16.15
CA ASP A 187 41.34 0.39 -16.39
C ASP A 187 40.55 1.70 -16.56
N PRO A 188 40.88 2.76 -15.80
CA PRO A 188 40.28 4.08 -16.00
C PRO A 188 40.27 4.55 -17.46
N ASN A 189 41.31 4.21 -18.25
CA ASN A 189 41.40 4.62 -19.66
C ASN A 189 40.31 4.01 -20.56
N ASP A 190 39.59 2.98 -20.12
CA ASP A 190 38.52 2.33 -20.90
C ASP A 190 37.22 3.15 -20.93
N VAL A 191 37.08 4.16 -20.05
CA VAL A 191 35.87 4.98 -19.94
C VAL A 191 36.13 6.46 -20.21
N ALA A 192 35.11 7.19 -20.64
CA ALA A 192 35.18 8.63 -20.86
C ALA A 192 35.17 9.42 -19.54
N LEU A 193 34.45 8.90 -18.54
CA LEU A 193 34.30 9.46 -17.20
C LEU A 193 33.74 8.40 -16.26
N VAL A 194 33.78 8.69 -14.96
CA VAL A 194 33.05 7.95 -13.93
C VAL A 194 32.05 8.85 -13.22
N LEU A 195 30.80 8.38 -13.12
CA LEU A 195 29.73 9.06 -12.39
C LEU A 195 29.53 8.39 -11.03
N VAL A 196 29.74 9.13 -9.95
CA VAL A 196 29.47 8.67 -8.59
C VAL A 196 27.96 8.67 -8.34
N SER A 197 27.41 7.49 -8.05
CA SER A 197 25.97 7.30 -7.89
C SER A 197 25.62 6.91 -6.45
N SER A 198 25.37 7.90 -5.61
CA SER A 198 24.90 7.68 -4.23
C SER A 198 24.12 8.87 -3.70
N ASP A 199 23.12 8.61 -2.86
CA ASP A 199 22.30 9.59 -2.15
C ASP A 199 22.72 9.78 -0.68
N TRP A 200 23.59 8.92 -0.14
CA TRP A 200 24.00 8.95 1.28
C TRP A 200 25.50 9.17 1.49
N ILE A 201 26.35 8.63 0.61
CA ILE A 201 27.81 8.62 0.78
C ILE A 201 28.53 9.10 -0.47
N GLU A 202 27.89 9.97 -1.26
CA GLU A 202 28.40 10.46 -2.54
C GLU A 202 29.79 11.10 -2.40
N ALA A 203 30.02 11.93 -1.37
CA ALA A 203 31.33 12.54 -1.13
C ALA A 203 32.43 11.50 -0.86
N LYS A 204 32.14 10.49 -0.02
CA LYS A 204 33.07 9.39 0.28
C LYS A 204 33.40 8.57 -0.96
N LEU A 205 32.38 8.23 -1.76
CA LEU A 205 32.60 7.51 -3.02
C LEU A 205 33.31 8.38 -4.06
N THR A 206 33.16 9.70 -4.02
CA THR A 206 33.90 10.62 -4.88
C THR A 206 35.39 10.55 -4.61
N VAL A 207 35.80 10.56 -3.34
CA VAL A 207 37.21 10.40 -2.96
C VAL A 207 37.75 9.06 -3.48
N ARG A 208 36.99 7.97 -3.33
CA ARG A 208 37.40 6.65 -3.82
C ARG A 208 37.48 6.59 -5.35
N ALA A 209 36.52 7.18 -6.04
CA ALA A 209 36.51 7.29 -7.49
C ALA A 209 37.69 8.13 -7.99
N GLN A 210 38.07 9.20 -7.27
CA GLN A 210 39.25 10.01 -7.59
C GLN A 210 40.55 9.22 -7.42
N VAL A 211 40.67 8.43 -6.34
CA VAL A 211 41.82 7.54 -6.12
C VAL A 211 41.92 6.48 -7.23
N TRP A 212 40.80 5.85 -7.60
CA TRP A 212 40.77 4.88 -8.70
C TRP A 212 41.09 5.53 -10.06
N ALA A 213 40.51 6.69 -10.34
CA ALA A 213 40.70 7.40 -11.59
C ALA A 213 42.13 7.91 -11.75
N ASP A 214 42.82 8.25 -10.65
CA ASP A 214 44.22 8.70 -10.62
C ASP A 214 44.50 9.84 -11.63
N GLY A 215 43.53 10.75 -11.77
CA GLY A 215 43.58 11.86 -12.73
C GLY A 215 43.46 11.47 -14.21
N LYS A 216 43.32 10.19 -14.55
CA LYS A 216 43.21 9.68 -15.94
C LYS A 216 41.85 9.94 -16.55
N VAL A 217 40.79 9.93 -15.74
CA VAL A 217 39.41 10.22 -16.19
C VAL A 217 38.69 11.19 -15.25
N PRO A 218 37.77 12.01 -15.77
CA PRO A 218 36.92 12.88 -14.96
C PRO A 218 36.05 12.06 -14.00
N VAL A 219 35.96 12.55 -12.75
CA VAL A 219 35.02 12.04 -11.74
C VAL A 219 33.91 13.06 -11.56
N GLU A 220 32.69 12.67 -11.91
CA GLU A 220 31.50 13.50 -11.75
C GLU A 220 30.62 12.98 -10.60
N ARG A 221 29.97 13.90 -9.89
CA ARG A 221 28.97 13.57 -8.88
C ARG A 221 27.58 13.68 -9.48
N LEU A 222 26.73 12.70 -9.20
CA LEU A 222 25.37 12.71 -9.71
C LEU A 222 24.61 13.96 -9.27
N TYR A 223 24.77 14.40 -8.02
CA TYR A 223 24.02 15.50 -7.40
C TYR A 223 24.77 16.84 -7.35
N ASP A 224 25.78 17.03 -8.20
CA ASP A 224 26.56 18.27 -8.22
C ASP A 224 25.72 19.49 -8.64
N GLY A 225 25.62 20.50 -7.77
CA GLY A 225 24.80 21.69 -8.01
C GLY A 225 23.31 21.56 -7.65
N MET A 226 22.88 20.48 -6.99
CA MET A 226 21.52 20.39 -6.42
C MET A 226 21.47 21.13 -5.06
N PRO A 227 20.61 22.16 -4.86
CA PRO A 227 20.60 23.03 -3.67
C PRO A 227 20.09 22.37 -2.36
N LEU A 228 19.93 21.05 -2.34
CA LEU A 228 19.26 20.30 -1.27
C LEU A 228 20.07 19.08 -0.82
N GLN A 229 21.37 19.26 -0.60
CA GLN A 229 22.16 18.29 0.16
C GLN A 229 22.02 18.61 1.66
N PRO A 230 21.87 17.61 2.56
CA PRO A 230 22.24 17.80 3.95
C PRO A 230 23.70 18.27 3.98
N MET A 231 23.97 19.46 4.51
CA MET A 231 25.33 20.00 4.56
C MET A 231 26.20 19.13 5.48
N HIS A 232 26.98 18.25 4.89
CA HIS A 232 28.13 17.62 5.53
C HIS A 232 29.34 17.94 4.66
N GLU A 233 30.15 18.91 5.10
CA GLU A 233 31.52 19.04 4.61
C GLU A 233 32.33 17.85 5.14
N TYR A 234 33.21 17.28 4.33
CA TYR A 234 34.11 16.20 4.76
C TYR A 234 35.55 16.72 4.70
N ASP A 235 36.36 16.41 5.72
CA ASP A 235 37.80 16.69 5.65
C ASP A 235 38.50 15.73 4.67
N HIS A 236 39.78 15.97 4.37
CA HIS A 236 40.59 15.11 3.48
C HIS A 236 40.74 13.65 3.99
N ALA A 237 40.32 13.36 5.23
CA ALA A 237 40.29 12.02 5.82
C ALA A 237 38.89 11.38 5.83
N GLY A 238 37.86 12.05 5.30
CA GLY A 238 36.51 11.52 5.17
C GLY A 238 35.63 11.62 6.43
N SER A 239 35.99 12.48 7.40
CA SER A 239 35.16 12.74 8.60
C SER A 239 34.19 13.89 8.36
N VAL A 240 32.97 13.82 8.92
CA VAL A 240 31.93 14.85 8.76
C VAL A 240 32.28 16.09 9.60
N LEU A 241 32.21 17.28 9.00
CA LEU A 241 32.35 18.58 9.67
C LEU A 241 30.96 19.19 9.86
N GLU A 242 30.54 19.34 11.11
CA GLU A 242 29.31 20.04 11.51
C GLU A 242 29.65 21.52 11.76
N ILE A 243 28.98 22.45 11.06
CA ILE A 243 29.08 23.90 11.33
C ILE A 243 27.96 24.28 12.30
N LYS A 244 28.32 24.66 13.53
CA LYS A 244 27.36 25.13 14.53
C LYS A 244 26.77 26.49 14.12
N PRO A 245 25.57 26.85 14.61
CA PRO A 245 24.91 28.12 14.26
C PRO A 245 25.72 29.39 14.56
N ASP A 246 26.77 29.29 15.37
CA ASP A 246 27.71 30.36 15.71
C ASP A 246 28.97 30.41 14.82
N GLY A 247 29.01 29.59 13.76
CA GLY A 247 30.11 29.53 12.80
C GLY A 247 31.27 28.61 13.19
N ARG A 248 31.23 27.95 14.35
CA ARG A 248 32.28 26.99 14.76
C ARG A 248 32.15 25.67 14.00
N ARG A 249 33.28 25.14 13.52
CA ARG A 249 33.38 23.84 12.82
C ARG A 249 33.77 22.74 13.81
N VAL A 250 33.01 21.63 13.84
CA VAL A 250 33.23 20.49 14.75
C VAL A 250 33.26 19.19 13.96
N THR A 251 34.29 18.37 14.16
CA THR A 251 34.39 17.05 13.53
C THR A 251 33.49 16.06 14.27
N VAL A 252 32.54 15.47 13.54
CA VAL A 252 31.60 14.47 14.05
C VAL A 252 31.80 13.12 13.34
N ASP A 253 31.51 12.04 14.04
CA ASP A 253 31.50 10.69 13.43
C ASP A 253 30.31 10.51 12.48
N GLU A 254 30.24 9.34 11.82
CA GLU A 254 29.21 8.99 10.81
C GLU A 254 27.76 9.00 11.33
N PHE A 255 27.57 9.20 12.65
CA PHE A 255 26.27 9.33 13.31
C PHE A 255 26.05 10.72 13.94
N GLY A 256 26.91 11.71 13.66
CA GLY A 256 26.78 13.07 14.15
C GLY A 256 27.31 13.28 15.59
N ARG A 257 28.18 12.41 16.11
CA ARG A 257 28.75 12.56 17.46
C ARG A 257 30.08 13.31 17.41
N SER A 258 30.18 14.41 18.14
CA SER A 258 31.42 15.19 18.29
C SER A 258 32.57 14.33 18.81
N ARG A 259 33.71 14.35 18.10
CA ARG A 259 34.97 13.87 18.67
C ARG A 259 35.50 14.91 19.66
N SER A 260 35.29 14.60 20.94
CA SER A 260 35.96 15.14 22.15
C SER A 260 35.29 16.30 22.90
N THR A 261 34.73 15.95 24.06
CA THR A 261 35.08 16.59 25.35
C THR A 261 35.19 15.49 26.41
N LEU A 262 36.24 14.67 26.34
CA LEU A 262 36.71 13.99 27.54
C LEU A 262 37.40 15.06 28.42
N PRO A 263 37.08 15.17 29.72
CA PRO A 263 37.78 16.10 30.59
C PRO A 263 39.27 15.76 30.60
N ARG A 264 40.12 16.78 30.47
CA ARG A 264 41.56 16.65 30.75
C ARG A 264 41.71 16.01 32.12
N LYS A 265 42.43 14.89 32.20
CA LYS A 265 42.83 14.26 33.47
C LYS A 265 43.49 15.32 34.35
N CYS A 266 42.83 15.69 35.44
CA CYS A 266 43.51 16.30 36.57
C CYS A 266 44.47 15.24 37.13
N ARG A 267 45.75 15.58 37.29
CA ARG A 267 46.81 14.64 37.66
C ARG A 267 46.79 14.21 39.14
N ASP A 268 45.89 14.76 39.96
CA ASP A 268 45.97 14.65 41.43
C ASP A 268 44.75 14.03 42.14
N CYS A 269 43.86 13.31 41.45
CA CYS A 269 42.74 12.63 42.12
C CYS A 269 42.91 11.11 42.08
N GLN A 270 43.25 10.50 43.22
CA GLN A 270 43.21 9.04 43.40
C GLN A 270 41.77 8.50 43.27
N PRO A 271 41.56 7.31 42.69
CA PRO A 271 40.24 6.71 42.59
C PRO A 271 39.84 6.06 43.93
N PRO A 272 38.60 6.21 44.41
CA PRO A 272 38.07 5.29 45.41
C PRO A 272 37.76 3.93 44.78
N SER A 273 37.99 2.92 45.59
CA SER A 273 37.84 1.48 45.39
C SER A 273 36.65 0.99 44.55
N ALA A 274 36.96 0.00 43.72
CA ALA A 274 36.11 -1.03 43.10
C ALA A 274 34.60 -0.99 43.43
N ILE A 275 33.80 -0.70 42.39
CA ILE A 275 32.38 -1.06 42.33
C ILE A 275 32.30 -2.50 41.77
N PRO A 276 31.58 -3.43 42.42
CA PRO A 276 31.44 -4.80 41.91
C PRO A 276 30.59 -4.80 40.63
N PRO A 277 30.70 -5.84 39.77
CA PRO A 277 29.98 -5.88 38.51
C PRO A 277 28.48 -6.00 38.78
N VAL A 278 27.74 -4.93 38.51
CA VAL A 278 26.27 -4.94 38.53
C VAL A 278 25.81 -5.60 37.23
N ASN A 279 25.15 -6.75 37.37
CA ASN A 279 24.42 -7.42 36.28
C ASN A 279 23.53 -6.41 35.54
N ASP A 280 23.73 -6.31 34.24
CA ASP A 280 23.23 -5.25 33.37
C ASP A 280 21.74 -5.46 32.99
N ARG A 281 20.84 -5.43 33.98
CA ARG A 281 19.39 -5.30 33.77
C ARG A 281 18.98 -3.84 33.97
N ARG A 282 19.26 -2.99 33.00
CA ARG A 282 18.76 -1.60 33.00
C ARG A 282 17.48 -1.48 32.17
N ILE A 283 16.35 -1.78 32.81
CA ILE A 283 15.04 -1.25 32.39
C ILE A 283 15.07 0.24 32.75
N TRP A 284 14.90 1.12 31.77
CA TRP A 284 14.70 2.55 32.07
C TRP A 284 13.32 2.69 32.69
N ALA A 285 13.26 2.79 34.02
CA ALA A 285 12.02 3.07 34.72
C ALA A 285 11.85 4.57 34.91
N MET A 286 10.69 5.12 34.54
CA MET A 286 10.25 6.39 35.13
C MET A 286 9.86 6.07 36.57
N ARG A 287 10.68 6.55 37.52
CA ARG A 287 10.36 6.47 38.96
C ARG A 287 9.68 7.75 39.38
N THR A 288 8.45 7.63 39.85
CA THR A 288 7.86 8.60 40.78
C THR A 288 7.93 7.99 42.19
N PRO A 289 7.76 8.77 43.28
CA PRO A 289 7.80 8.23 44.65
C PRO A 289 6.81 7.09 44.90
N ASP A 290 5.72 7.05 44.13
CA ASP A 290 4.56 6.20 44.41
C ASP A 290 4.44 4.98 43.48
N TYR A 291 5.22 4.91 42.39
CA TYR A 291 5.25 3.76 41.49
C TYR A 291 6.49 3.74 40.57
N GLU A 292 6.91 2.53 40.21
CA GLU A 292 7.95 2.25 39.22
C GLU A 292 7.30 1.78 37.91
N VAL A 293 7.32 2.63 36.88
CA VAL A 293 6.89 2.21 35.53
C VAL A 293 8.12 1.78 34.75
N GLY A 294 8.30 0.47 34.58
CA GLY A 294 9.29 -0.07 33.66
C GLY A 294 8.90 0.26 32.22
N VAL A 295 9.73 1.00 31.49
CA VAL A 295 9.60 1.06 30.03
C VAL A 295 10.18 -0.25 29.50
N LEU A 296 9.34 -1.09 28.90
CA LEU A 296 9.78 -2.23 28.10
C LEU A 296 10.65 -1.68 26.96
N GLN A 297 11.95 -1.57 27.19
CA GLN A 297 12.89 -1.49 26.09
C GLN A 297 12.82 -2.83 25.37
N VAL A 298 12.99 -2.80 24.04
CA VAL A 298 13.16 -4.00 23.23
C VAL A 298 14.50 -4.63 23.62
N THR A 299 14.49 -5.33 24.75
CA THR A 299 15.58 -6.09 25.33
C THR A 299 15.38 -7.56 24.97
N ARG A 300 16.34 -8.40 25.39
CA ARG A 300 16.24 -9.87 25.34
C ARG A 300 14.96 -10.43 25.98
N GLU A 301 14.29 -9.67 26.85
CA GLU A 301 13.05 -10.06 27.52
C GLU A 301 11.81 -9.96 26.60
N ILE A 302 11.82 -9.09 25.57
CA ILE A 302 10.76 -9.06 24.54
C ILE A 302 10.77 -10.34 23.70
N ASP A 303 11.97 -10.89 23.45
CA ASP A 303 12.15 -12.12 22.68
C ASP A 303 11.60 -13.36 23.39
N GLU A 304 11.46 -13.29 24.72
CA GLU A 304 10.81 -14.34 25.52
C GLU A 304 9.27 -14.22 25.52
N ILE A 305 8.73 -13.03 25.22
CA ILE A 305 7.29 -12.72 25.31
C ILE A 305 6.61 -12.75 23.93
N PHE A 306 7.30 -12.28 22.89
CA PHE A 306 6.73 -12.05 21.57
C PHE A 306 7.44 -12.89 20.51
N GLN A 307 6.65 -13.52 19.63
CA GLN A 307 7.17 -14.14 18.42
C GLN A 307 7.78 -13.07 17.49
N PRO A 308 8.75 -13.43 16.64
CA PRO A 308 9.41 -12.46 15.75
C PRO A 308 8.46 -11.61 14.91
N TYR A 309 7.36 -12.19 14.41
CA TYR A 309 6.35 -11.49 13.60
C TYR A 309 5.46 -10.51 14.40
N GLN A 310 5.53 -10.51 15.74
CA GLN A 310 4.72 -9.63 16.61
C GLN A 310 5.43 -8.30 16.92
N ILE A 311 6.65 -8.09 16.43
CA ILE A 311 7.49 -6.91 16.74
C ILE A 311 7.67 -6.07 15.48
N TYR A 312 7.19 -4.82 15.50
CA TYR A 312 7.36 -3.86 14.40
C TYR A 312 7.28 -2.40 14.91
N PRO A 313 8.14 -1.46 14.44
CA PRO A 313 9.32 -1.68 13.60
C PRO A 313 10.43 -2.41 14.35
N GLY A 314 11.42 -2.95 13.62
CA GLY A 314 12.60 -3.54 14.23
C GLY A 314 13.41 -2.52 15.03
N ASP A 315 14.32 -2.99 15.88
CA ASP A 315 15.19 -2.15 16.72
C ASP A 315 16.67 -2.26 16.31
N ARG A 316 17.57 -1.74 17.16
CA ARG A 316 19.03 -1.79 16.89
C ARG A 316 19.62 -3.20 16.91
N HIS A 317 18.96 -4.15 17.57
CA HIS A 317 19.39 -5.55 17.73
C HIS A 317 18.68 -6.48 16.75
N ARG A 318 17.52 -6.06 16.24
CA ARG A 318 16.75 -6.67 15.15
C ARG A 318 16.56 -5.63 14.04
N PRO A 319 17.48 -5.55 13.05
CA PRO A 319 17.32 -4.61 11.95
C PRO A 319 15.94 -4.78 11.30
N ASN A 320 15.34 -3.67 10.86
CA ASN A 320 14.03 -3.68 10.20
C ASN A 320 13.94 -4.84 9.22
N ILE A 321 12.96 -5.71 9.45
CA ILE A 321 12.70 -6.87 8.59
C ILE A 321 12.32 -6.32 7.22
N ASP A 322 12.84 -6.94 6.15
CA ASP A 322 12.43 -6.52 4.81
C ASP A 322 10.97 -6.88 4.63
N LEU A 323 10.09 -5.88 4.74
CA LEU A 323 8.65 -5.98 4.46
C LEU A 323 8.35 -6.50 3.04
N ARG A 324 9.39 -6.62 2.20
CA ARG A 324 9.31 -7.29 0.90
C ARG A 324 9.30 -8.81 0.99
N GLU A 325 9.93 -9.38 2.00
CA GLU A 325 10.11 -10.82 2.20
C GLU A 325 9.26 -11.35 3.37
N GLU A 326 8.66 -10.46 4.17
CA GLU A 326 7.77 -10.85 5.24
C GLU A 326 6.48 -11.49 4.74
N ASP A 327 6.18 -12.63 5.35
CA ASP A 327 4.87 -13.20 5.34
C ASP A 327 4.03 -12.58 6.45
N PHE A 328 3.05 -11.76 6.05
CA PHE A 328 2.11 -11.12 6.96
C PHE A 328 1.00 -12.07 7.44
N THR A 329 0.97 -13.31 6.94
CA THR A 329 -0.03 -14.32 7.34
C THR A 329 0.40 -15.03 8.61
N THR A 330 -0.53 -15.11 9.57
CA THR A 330 -0.36 -15.92 10.78
C THR A 330 -1.12 -17.24 10.71
N HIS A 331 -2.11 -17.34 9.81
CA HIS A 331 -2.84 -18.56 9.54
C HIS A 331 -2.32 -19.20 8.25
N ARG A 332 -1.77 -20.41 8.36
CA ARG A 332 -1.27 -21.19 7.21
C ARG A 332 -2.03 -22.50 7.13
N GLU A 333 -2.38 -22.90 5.92
CA GLU A 333 -3.02 -24.18 5.67
C GLU A 333 -2.48 -24.82 4.38
N PRO A 334 -1.24 -25.33 4.41
CA PRO A 334 -0.62 -25.92 3.24
C PRO A 334 -1.46 -27.08 2.69
N GLY A 335 -1.69 -27.07 1.39
CA GLY A 335 -2.51 -28.07 0.70
C GLY A 335 -4.01 -27.75 0.62
N LEU A 336 -4.47 -26.64 1.21
CA LEU A 336 -5.83 -26.12 0.99
C LEU A 336 -6.14 -25.92 -0.50
N ILE A 337 -5.14 -25.45 -1.26
CA ILE A 337 -5.22 -25.21 -2.69
C ILE A 337 -4.29 -26.15 -3.43
N THR A 338 -4.87 -26.95 -4.31
CA THR A 338 -4.19 -27.84 -5.24
C THR A 338 -4.66 -27.55 -6.67
N LYS A 339 -3.98 -28.14 -7.66
CA LYS A 339 -4.39 -28.05 -9.07
C LYS A 339 -5.81 -28.57 -9.33
N SER A 340 -6.32 -29.48 -8.50
CA SER A 340 -7.68 -30.01 -8.63
C SER A 340 -8.74 -29.24 -7.83
N THR A 341 -8.32 -28.36 -6.91
CA THR A 341 -9.25 -27.58 -6.06
C THR A 341 -10.06 -26.63 -6.93
N ARG A 342 -11.40 -26.69 -6.85
CA ARG A 342 -12.29 -25.78 -7.57
C ARG A 342 -12.29 -24.41 -6.89
N ILE A 343 -11.69 -23.43 -7.55
CA ILE A 343 -11.47 -22.10 -6.97
C ILE A 343 -12.36 -21.09 -7.69
N SER A 344 -13.12 -20.33 -6.91
CA SER A 344 -13.84 -19.18 -7.42
C SER A 344 -13.37 -17.89 -6.77
N VAL A 345 -13.51 -16.80 -7.50
CA VAL A 345 -13.09 -15.47 -7.04
C VAL A 345 -14.22 -14.48 -7.32
N ILE A 346 -14.61 -13.71 -6.31
CA ILE A 346 -15.52 -12.57 -6.45
C ILE A 346 -14.95 -11.38 -5.68
N GLY A 347 -15.39 -10.17 -6.04
CA GLY A 347 -15.04 -8.97 -5.29
C GLY A 347 -14.55 -7.81 -6.14
N SER A 348 -13.77 -6.94 -5.52
CA SER A 348 -13.22 -5.70 -6.07
C SER A 348 -12.35 -5.91 -7.32
N CYS A 349 -11.82 -4.81 -7.90
CA CYS A 349 -10.87 -4.88 -9.01
C CYS A 349 -9.62 -5.74 -8.73
N PHE A 350 -9.32 -6.06 -7.46
CA PHE A 350 -8.20 -6.94 -7.16
C PHE A 350 -8.52 -8.42 -7.46
N ALA A 351 -9.79 -8.81 -7.50
CA ALA A 351 -10.25 -10.16 -7.83
C ALA A 351 -9.73 -10.65 -9.21
N SER A 352 -9.66 -9.76 -10.20
CA SER A 352 -9.15 -10.12 -11.53
C SER A 352 -7.68 -10.55 -11.50
N ASN A 353 -6.88 -10.05 -10.55
CA ASN A 353 -5.48 -10.48 -10.40
C ASN A 353 -5.41 -11.94 -9.92
N PHE A 354 -6.25 -12.33 -8.95
CA PHE A 354 -6.34 -13.72 -8.51
C PHE A 354 -6.81 -14.62 -9.66
N ARG A 355 -7.89 -14.23 -10.34
CA ARG A 355 -8.42 -14.96 -11.50
C ARG A 355 -7.34 -15.19 -12.55
N ASN A 356 -6.71 -14.13 -13.03
CA ASN A 356 -5.74 -14.21 -14.12
C ASN A 356 -4.53 -15.05 -13.70
N TRP A 357 -4.01 -14.83 -12.49
CA TRP A 357 -2.88 -15.60 -12.00
C TRP A 357 -3.21 -17.10 -11.86
N LEU A 358 -4.39 -17.45 -11.34
CA LEU A 358 -4.83 -18.85 -11.21
C LEU A 358 -4.94 -19.54 -12.58
N ILE A 359 -5.51 -18.85 -13.57
CA ILE A 359 -5.64 -19.37 -14.94
C ILE A 359 -4.25 -19.52 -15.60
N GLU A 360 -3.41 -18.48 -15.54
CA GLU A 360 -2.06 -18.47 -16.10
C GLU A 360 -1.15 -19.53 -15.48
N ASN A 361 -1.46 -19.96 -14.26
CA ASN A 361 -0.72 -20.99 -13.54
C ASN A 361 -1.51 -22.31 -13.45
N ASP A 362 -2.41 -22.63 -14.39
CA ASP A 362 -3.11 -23.92 -14.52
C ASP A 362 -3.79 -24.44 -13.23
N TYR A 363 -4.34 -23.54 -12.40
CA TYR A 363 -5.23 -23.95 -11.31
C TYR A 363 -6.65 -24.13 -11.83
N ASN A 364 -7.43 -24.98 -11.16
CA ASN A 364 -8.83 -25.25 -11.50
C ASN A 364 -9.73 -24.07 -11.08
N PHE A 365 -9.61 -22.95 -11.81
CA PHE A 365 -10.45 -21.78 -11.67
C PHE A 365 -11.83 -22.03 -12.30
N CYS A 366 -12.89 -21.86 -11.51
CA CYS A 366 -14.25 -22.08 -11.95
C CYS A 366 -14.88 -20.76 -12.42
N GLN A 367 -15.10 -20.65 -13.73
CA GLN A 367 -15.87 -19.60 -14.39
C GLN A 367 -17.31 -20.09 -14.59
N PHE A 368 -18.31 -19.36 -14.10
CA PHE A 368 -19.73 -19.76 -14.17
C PHE A 368 -20.54 -18.96 -15.19
N GLU A 369 -20.00 -17.83 -15.66
CA GLU A 369 -20.63 -16.99 -16.67
C GLU A 369 -19.58 -16.44 -17.62
N ASP A 370 -19.97 -16.25 -18.88
CA ASP A 370 -19.13 -15.65 -19.92
C ASP A 370 -19.67 -14.28 -20.36
N GLY A 371 -18.91 -13.60 -21.22
CA GLY A 371 -19.30 -12.36 -21.85
C GLY A 371 -18.74 -11.11 -21.16
N PRO A 372 -19.30 -9.92 -21.49
CA PRO A 372 -18.75 -8.65 -21.02
C PRO A 372 -18.67 -8.59 -19.50
N PHE A 373 -17.50 -8.23 -18.97
CA PHE A 373 -17.18 -8.09 -17.54
C PHE A 373 -17.16 -9.39 -16.72
N ALA A 374 -17.26 -10.56 -17.37
CA ALA A 374 -17.03 -11.86 -16.74
C ALA A 374 -15.54 -12.11 -16.41
N ASP A 375 -14.63 -11.31 -16.98
CA ASP A 375 -13.18 -11.31 -16.74
C ASP A 375 -12.78 -10.71 -15.38
N THR A 376 -13.75 -10.23 -14.60
CA THR A 376 -13.50 -9.59 -13.30
C THR A 376 -13.52 -10.57 -12.12
N GLY A 377 -13.96 -11.81 -12.35
CA GLY A 377 -14.08 -12.86 -11.33
C GLY A 377 -14.72 -14.13 -11.93
N SER A 378 -15.38 -14.92 -11.10
CA SER A 378 -16.08 -16.16 -11.51
C SER A 378 -17.49 -15.93 -12.06
N LEU A 379 -18.01 -14.70 -11.92
CA LEU A 379 -19.37 -14.30 -12.31
C LEU A 379 -19.33 -13.00 -13.12
N ARG A 380 -20.41 -12.75 -13.88
CA ARG A 380 -20.60 -11.55 -14.70
C ARG A 380 -21.25 -10.42 -13.91
N THR A 381 -20.72 -10.13 -12.72
CA THR A 381 -21.18 -9.01 -11.87
C THR A 381 -20.45 -7.70 -12.18
N GLY A 382 -19.25 -7.79 -12.76
CA GLY A 382 -18.23 -6.76 -12.60
C GLY A 382 -17.65 -6.77 -11.17
N PRO A 383 -16.80 -5.80 -10.82
CA PRO A 383 -16.21 -5.74 -9.49
C PRO A 383 -17.26 -5.49 -8.40
N LEU A 384 -17.29 -6.33 -7.37
CA LEU A 384 -18.13 -6.16 -6.18
C LEU A 384 -17.30 -5.48 -5.09
N PHE A 385 -17.52 -4.19 -4.89
CA PHE A 385 -16.66 -3.41 -3.99
C PHE A 385 -17.02 -3.55 -2.52
N ASN A 386 -18.31 -3.60 -2.20
CA ASN A 386 -18.82 -3.42 -0.85
C ASN A 386 -19.56 -4.67 -0.35
N THR A 387 -19.67 -4.80 0.98
CA THR A 387 -20.26 -5.98 1.61
C THR A 387 -21.75 -6.12 1.31
N GLY A 388 -22.46 -4.99 1.13
CA GLY A 388 -23.89 -4.98 0.81
C GLY A 388 -24.18 -5.62 -0.54
N SER A 389 -23.42 -5.26 -1.57
CA SER A 389 -23.51 -5.86 -2.90
C SER A 389 -23.13 -7.35 -2.88
N VAL A 390 -22.15 -7.75 -2.08
CA VAL A 390 -21.75 -9.16 -1.92
C VAL A 390 -22.86 -9.98 -1.26
N ARG A 391 -23.46 -9.49 -0.17
CA ARG A 391 -24.63 -10.11 0.46
C ARG A 391 -25.80 -10.20 -0.51
N GLN A 392 -26.15 -9.10 -1.17
CA GLN A 392 -27.27 -9.01 -2.10
C GLN A 392 -27.19 -10.07 -3.21
N LEU A 393 -25.99 -10.29 -3.76
CA LEU A 393 -25.77 -11.27 -4.81
C LEU A 393 -26.23 -12.67 -4.41
N VAL A 394 -25.77 -13.16 -3.26
CA VAL A 394 -26.13 -14.52 -2.78
C VAL A 394 -27.54 -14.56 -2.23
N GLU A 395 -28.00 -13.50 -1.58
CA GLU A 395 -29.34 -13.43 -1.01
C GLU A 395 -30.41 -13.51 -2.10
N TRP A 396 -30.28 -12.71 -3.16
CA TRP A 396 -31.25 -12.73 -4.25
C TRP A 396 -31.22 -14.03 -5.05
N ALA A 397 -30.04 -14.63 -5.24
CA ALA A 397 -29.92 -15.90 -5.94
C ALA A 397 -30.63 -17.06 -5.23
N HIS A 398 -30.71 -17.03 -3.89
CA HIS A 398 -31.25 -18.11 -3.07
C HIS A 398 -32.64 -17.85 -2.47
N PHE A 399 -33.05 -16.60 -2.28
CA PHE A 399 -34.30 -16.25 -1.60
C PHE A 399 -35.23 -15.37 -2.44
N GLY A 400 -34.85 -15.06 -3.69
CA GLY A 400 -35.63 -14.24 -4.60
C GLY A 400 -35.16 -12.79 -4.64
N PHE A 401 -35.28 -12.20 -5.82
CA PHE A 401 -34.89 -10.82 -6.05
C PHE A 401 -35.97 -9.86 -5.53
N ASP A 402 -35.59 -9.05 -4.55
CA ASP A 402 -36.48 -8.08 -3.91
C ASP A 402 -35.71 -6.76 -3.71
N ALA A 403 -35.97 -5.83 -4.62
CA ALA A 403 -35.39 -4.50 -4.62
C ALA A 403 -36.44 -3.48 -5.06
N ALA A 404 -36.53 -2.35 -4.35
CA ALA A 404 -37.41 -1.23 -4.66
C ALA A 404 -37.10 -0.60 -6.03
N GLU A 405 -35.87 -0.80 -6.51
CA GLU A 405 -35.41 -0.38 -7.83
C GLU A 405 -34.90 -1.60 -8.59
N PRO A 406 -35.80 -2.37 -9.24
CA PRO A 406 -35.42 -3.60 -9.91
C PRO A 406 -34.71 -3.37 -11.25
N VAL A 407 -34.89 -2.18 -11.83
CA VAL A 407 -34.37 -1.78 -13.15
C VAL A 407 -34.32 -0.26 -13.26
N TRP A 408 -33.34 0.26 -13.98
CA TRP A 408 -33.27 1.67 -14.37
C TRP A 408 -33.55 1.83 -15.87
N ASN A 409 -34.41 2.78 -16.24
CA ASN A 409 -34.62 3.12 -17.65
C ASN A 409 -33.68 4.28 -18.05
N VAL A 410 -32.69 3.98 -18.87
CA VAL A 410 -31.72 4.96 -19.37
C VAL A 410 -31.89 5.08 -20.87
N ARG A 411 -32.52 6.17 -21.32
CA ARG A 411 -32.73 6.48 -22.75
C ARG A 411 -33.42 5.31 -23.50
N GLY A 412 -34.43 4.71 -22.89
CA GLY A 412 -35.20 3.61 -23.49
C GLY A 412 -34.54 2.23 -23.38
N ARG A 413 -33.39 2.11 -22.70
CA ARG A 413 -32.79 0.81 -22.34
C ARG A 413 -33.01 0.49 -20.88
N LEU A 414 -33.29 -0.79 -20.61
CA LEU A 414 -33.42 -1.33 -19.26
C LEU A 414 -32.02 -1.67 -18.75
N CYS A 415 -31.54 -1.02 -17.70
CA CYS A 415 -30.20 -1.19 -17.15
C CYS A 415 -30.27 -1.84 -15.77
N ASP A 416 -29.31 -2.72 -15.48
CA ASP A 416 -29.17 -3.32 -14.15
C ASP A 416 -28.54 -2.32 -13.18
N PRO A 417 -29.21 -1.97 -12.06
CA PRO A 417 -28.63 -1.10 -11.03
C PRO A 417 -27.48 -1.74 -10.25
N TYR A 418 -27.38 -3.08 -10.28
CA TYR A 418 -26.57 -3.86 -9.34
C TYR A 418 -25.37 -4.57 -9.98
N ARG A 419 -25.29 -4.59 -11.32
CA ARG A 419 -24.19 -5.21 -12.07
C ARG A 419 -23.59 -4.25 -13.08
N LYS A 420 -22.28 -4.37 -13.30
CA LYS A 420 -21.53 -3.46 -14.18
C LYS A 420 -22.00 -3.56 -15.63
N PHE A 421 -22.55 -2.46 -16.14
CA PHE A 421 -22.84 -2.26 -17.56
C PHE A 421 -23.69 -3.38 -18.20
N ILE A 422 -24.62 -3.94 -17.42
CA ILE A 422 -25.62 -4.87 -17.91
C ILE A 422 -26.87 -4.07 -18.32
N SER A 423 -27.39 -4.34 -19.51
CA SER A 423 -28.63 -3.75 -20.00
C SER A 423 -29.35 -4.70 -20.95
N TRP A 424 -30.66 -4.51 -21.08
CA TRP A 424 -31.56 -5.35 -21.86
C TRP A 424 -32.48 -4.49 -22.73
N PRO A 425 -32.88 -5.00 -23.90
CA PRO A 425 -33.83 -4.29 -24.77
C PRO A 425 -35.28 -4.49 -24.31
N THR A 426 -35.60 -5.60 -23.63
CA THR A 426 -36.96 -5.91 -23.15
C THR A 426 -36.95 -6.47 -21.74
N GLU A 427 -38.09 -6.38 -21.04
CA GLU A 427 -38.26 -6.99 -19.72
C GLU A 427 -38.12 -8.51 -19.75
N ARG A 428 -38.56 -9.16 -20.85
CA ARG A 428 -38.38 -10.60 -21.04
C ARG A 428 -36.91 -11.00 -21.03
N ASP A 429 -36.07 -10.26 -21.75
CA ASP A 429 -34.63 -10.52 -21.79
C ASP A 429 -33.98 -10.25 -20.42
N MET A 430 -34.45 -9.22 -19.71
CA MET A 430 -34.03 -8.92 -18.34
C MET A 430 -34.33 -10.10 -17.41
N HIS A 431 -35.57 -10.59 -17.38
CA HIS A 431 -35.96 -11.69 -16.49
C HIS A 431 -35.22 -12.99 -16.83
N ALA A 432 -35.07 -13.30 -18.12
CA ALA A 432 -34.37 -14.51 -18.57
C ALA A 432 -32.88 -14.47 -18.20
N GLU A 433 -32.19 -13.36 -18.47
CA GLU A 433 -30.76 -13.22 -18.16
C GLU A 433 -30.51 -13.12 -16.66
N ARG A 434 -31.37 -12.45 -15.89
CA ARG A 434 -31.25 -12.38 -14.43
C ARG A 434 -31.44 -13.75 -13.78
N GLU A 435 -32.38 -14.56 -14.26
CA GLU A 435 -32.53 -15.93 -13.77
C GLU A 435 -31.32 -16.81 -14.14
N ALA A 436 -30.78 -16.66 -15.35
CA ALA A 436 -29.53 -17.32 -15.75
C ALA A 436 -28.36 -16.91 -14.83
N HIS A 437 -28.25 -15.62 -14.50
CA HIS A 437 -27.24 -15.11 -13.58
C HIS A 437 -27.39 -15.70 -12.18
N PHE A 438 -28.61 -15.71 -11.61
CA PHE A 438 -28.82 -16.31 -10.30
C PHE A 438 -28.61 -17.81 -10.30
N LYS A 439 -28.90 -18.51 -11.40
CA LYS A 439 -28.51 -19.92 -11.57
C LYS A 439 -27.00 -20.09 -11.50
N ALA A 440 -26.23 -19.21 -12.15
CA ALA A 440 -24.77 -19.24 -12.09
C ALA A 440 -24.22 -18.93 -10.68
N VAL A 441 -24.82 -17.97 -9.96
CA VAL A 441 -24.48 -17.69 -8.55
C VAL A 441 -24.72 -18.92 -7.67
N ARG A 442 -25.87 -19.59 -7.83
CA ARG A 442 -26.18 -20.83 -7.10
C ARG A 442 -25.18 -21.95 -7.43
N ALA A 443 -24.80 -22.10 -8.70
CA ALA A 443 -23.80 -23.07 -9.14
C ALA A 443 -22.43 -22.76 -8.53
N MET A 444 -21.99 -21.48 -8.54
CA MET A 444 -20.76 -21.06 -7.88
C MET A 444 -20.73 -21.47 -6.41
N VAL A 445 -21.80 -21.18 -5.65
CA VAL A 445 -21.85 -21.56 -4.24
C VAL A 445 -21.80 -23.09 -4.06
N ALA A 446 -22.51 -23.86 -4.91
CA ALA A 446 -22.59 -25.31 -4.80
C ALA A 446 -21.32 -26.06 -5.25
N GLU A 447 -20.60 -25.52 -6.24
CA GLU A 447 -19.51 -26.22 -6.94
C GLU A 447 -18.12 -25.71 -6.57
N THR A 448 -18.01 -24.66 -5.75
CA THR A 448 -16.73 -24.12 -5.30
C THR A 448 -16.22 -24.87 -4.06
N ASP A 449 -14.93 -25.24 -4.08
CA ASP A 449 -14.23 -25.75 -2.88
C ASP A 449 -13.63 -24.59 -2.08
N VAL A 450 -12.98 -23.63 -2.76
CA VAL A 450 -12.39 -22.43 -2.15
C VAL A 450 -12.92 -21.17 -2.83
N LEU A 451 -13.63 -20.32 -2.08
CA LEU A 451 -14.08 -19.01 -2.54
C LEU A 451 -13.14 -17.92 -2.02
N ILE A 452 -12.54 -17.16 -2.92
CA ILE A 452 -11.74 -15.98 -2.60
C ILE A 452 -12.63 -14.73 -2.75
N LEU A 453 -12.88 -14.04 -1.65
CA LEU A 453 -13.64 -12.79 -1.58
C LEU A 453 -12.69 -11.60 -1.39
N THR A 454 -12.62 -10.70 -2.36
CA THR A 454 -11.83 -9.46 -2.26
C THR A 454 -12.73 -8.24 -1.99
N LEU A 455 -12.64 -7.62 -0.81
CA LEU A 455 -13.41 -6.40 -0.50
C LEU A 455 -12.67 -5.16 -1.01
N GLY A 456 -13.41 -4.17 -1.49
CA GLY A 456 -12.88 -3.00 -2.18
C GLY A 456 -13.09 -1.70 -1.43
N LEU A 457 -14.35 -1.33 -1.22
CA LEU A 457 -14.80 -0.02 -0.76
C LEU A 457 -16.05 -0.18 0.12
N SER A 458 -16.20 0.70 1.10
CA SER A 458 -17.38 0.83 1.98
C SER A 458 -18.17 2.11 1.67
N GLU A 459 -17.66 2.94 0.76
CA GLU A 459 -18.40 4.06 0.18
C GLU A 459 -19.34 3.50 -0.90
N VAL A 460 -20.64 3.78 -0.77
CA VAL A 460 -21.70 3.19 -1.59
C VAL A 460 -22.71 4.23 -2.04
N TRP A 461 -23.31 3.97 -3.20
CA TRP A 461 -24.62 4.52 -3.53
C TRP A 461 -25.68 3.47 -3.20
N ARG A 462 -26.75 3.87 -2.52
CA ARG A 462 -27.83 2.96 -2.13
C ARG A 462 -29.20 3.62 -2.21
N SER A 463 -30.23 2.79 -2.29
CA SER A 463 -31.60 3.29 -2.20
C SER A 463 -31.90 3.79 -0.79
N ARG A 464 -32.60 4.91 -0.68
CA ARG A 464 -33.15 5.42 0.58
C ARG A 464 -34.32 4.56 1.07
N ILE A 465 -34.98 3.83 0.16
CA ILE A 465 -36.21 3.08 0.42
C ILE A 465 -35.90 1.78 1.17
N ASP A 466 -35.00 0.96 0.64
CA ASP A 466 -34.72 -0.41 1.13
C ASP A 466 -33.23 -0.63 1.48
N LYS A 467 -32.41 0.42 1.39
CA LYS A 467 -30.97 0.40 1.65
C LYS A 467 -30.16 -0.56 0.77
N ARG A 468 -30.70 -1.03 -0.36
CA ARG A 468 -29.95 -1.85 -1.32
C ARG A 468 -28.86 -1.02 -2.00
N CYS A 469 -27.64 -1.55 -1.99
CA CYS A 469 -26.45 -0.93 -2.57
C CYS A 469 -26.42 -1.17 -4.08
N PHE A 470 -26.32 -0.10 -4.85
CA PHE A 470 -26.13 -0.13 -6.30
C PHE A 470 -24.67 -0.43 -6.63
N TYR A 471 -24.42 -0.85 -7.88
CA TYR A 471 -23.06 -1.08 -8.37
C TYR A 471 -22.25 0.24 -8.37
N LEU A 472 -22.85 1.33 -8.84
CA LEU A 472 -22.27 2.67 -8.91
C LEU A 472 -23.34 3.75 -8.74
N LEU A 473 -22.91 5.01 -8.76
CA LEU A 473 -23.77 6.19 -8.89
C LEU A 473 -24.85 5.97 -9.97
N PRO A 474 -26.14 6.20 -9.64
CA PRO A 474 -27.21 6.24 -10.62
C PRO A 474 -26.90 7.23 -11.76
N PRO A 475 -27.10 6.85 -13.03
CA PRO A 475 -26.74 7.70 -14.16
C PRO A 475 -27.56 9.00 -14.20
N PRO A 476 -27.07 10.04 -14.89
CA PRO A 476 -27.84 11.27 -15.11
C PRO A 476 -29.24 10.96 -15.69
N GLY A 477 -30.27 11.54 -15.08
CA GLY A 477 -31.68 11.30 -15.44
C GLY A 477 -32.36 10.18 -14.64
N VAL A 478 -31.59 9.30 -14.00
CA VAL A 478 -32.10 8.33 -13.01
C VAL A 478 -31.83 8.80 -11.59
N LEU A 479 -30.70 9.48 -11.37
CA LEU A 479 -30.34 10.03 -10.08
C LEU A 479 -31.43 10.95 -9.52
N ASP A 480 -32.00 10.51 -8.42
CA ASP A 480 -33.03 11.20 -7.65
C ASP A 480 -32.58 11.29 -6.18
N PRO A 481 -32.22 12.48 -5.66
CA PRO A 481 -31.80 12.65 -4.26
C PRO A 481 -32.82 12.21 -3.21
N ALA A 482 -34.11 12.13 -3.55
CA ALA A 482 -35.17 11.66 -2.64
C ALA A 482 -35.19 10.12 -2.55
N ARG A 483 -34.67 9.42 -3.55
CA ARG A 483 -34.62 7.95 -3.62
C ARG A 483 -33.24 7.37 -3.46
N HIS A 484 -32.20 8.14 -3.76
CA HIS A 484 -30.82 7.70 -3.77
C HIS A 484 -30.01 8.46 -2.75
N GLU A 485 -29.12 7.75 -2.09
CA GLU A 485 -28.16 8.37 -1.19
C GLU A 485 -26.76 7.83 -1.43
N HIS A 486 -25.81 8.73 -1.27
CA HIS A 486 -24.42 8.38 -1.08
C HIS A 486 -24.19 8.16 0.42
N ALA A 487 -23.58 7.03 0.78
CA ALA A 487 -23.36 6.64 2.16
C ALA A 487 -21.98 6.00 2.35
N LEU A 488 -21.47 6.09 3.58
CA LEU A 488 -20.34 5.29 4.04
C LEU A 488 -20.91 4.21 4.96
N GLN A 489 -20.71 2.94 4.61
CA GLN A 489 -21.12 1.85 5.49
C GLN A 489 -20.31 1.89 6.81
N SER A 490 -20.97 1.59 7.92
CA SER A 490 -20.29 1.42 9.21
C SER A 490 -19.60 0.04 9.31
N PRO A 491 -18.62 -0.14 10.22
CA PRO A 491 -18.04 -1.46 10.46
C PRO A 491 -19.09 -2.51 10.85
N GLU A 492 -20.13 -2.11 11.59
CA GLU A 492 -21.24 -2.99 12.02
C GLU A 492 -22.15 -3.37 10.85
N GLU A 493 -22.48 -2.44 9.96
CA GLU A 493 -23.21 -2.75 8.72
C GLU A 493 -22.39 -3.73 7.86
N CYS A 494 -21.09 -3.49 7.72
CA CYS A 494 -20.20 -4.37 6.96
C CYS A 494 -20.10 -5.77 7.56
N LEU A 495 -19.98 -5.87 8.89
CA LEU A 495 -19.96 -7.14 9.60
C LEU A 495 -21.29 -7.89 9.43
N ALA A 496 -22.42 -7.21 9.61
CA ALA A 496 -23.74 -7.82 9.45
C ALA A 496 -23.97 -8.35 8.02
N ASP A 497 -23.50 -7.62 7.00
CA ASP A 497 -23.53 -8.08 5.62
C ASP A 497 -22.69 -9.36 5.42
N LEU A 498 -21.47 -9.41 5.96
CA LEU A 498 -20.58 -10.57 5.89
C LEU A 498 -21.15 -11.79 6.62
N GLU A 499 -21.70 -11.60 7.82
CA GLU A 499 -22.38 -12.64 8.59
C GLU A 499 -23.55 -13.24 7.80
N ARG A 500 -24.38 -12.38 7.19
CA ARG A 500 -25.50 -12.85 6.37
C ARG A 500 -25.03 -13.58 5.12
N PHE A 501 -24.04 -13.04 4.40
CA PHE A 501 -23.42 -13.70 3.25
C PHE A 501 -22.88 -15.09 3.63
N TYR A 502 -22.16 -15.17 4.73
CA TYR A 502 -21.53 -16.41 5.19
C TYR A 502 -22.56 -17.44 5.62
N ALA A 503 -23.59 -17.04 6.39
CA ALA A 503 -24.66 -17.94 6.79
C ALA A 503 -25.33 -18.63 5.59
N ILE A 504 -25.55 -17.88 4.49
CA ILE A 504 -26.13 -18.42 3.26
C ILE A 504 -25.18 -19.43 2.61
N ILE A 505 -23.90 -19.08 2.49
CA ILE A 505 -22.90 -19.99 1.91
C ILE A 505 -22.78 -21.27 2.73
N ARG A 506 -22.72 -21.17 4.06
CA ARG A 506 -22.63 -22.31 4.98
C ARG A 506 -23.85 -23.22 4.90
N GLU A 507 -25.04 -22.66 4.78
CA GLU A 507 -26.29 -23.43 4.61
C GLU A 507 -26.29 -24.21 3.28
N ARG A 508 -25.74 -23.62 2.21
CA ARG A 508 -25.80 -24.18 0.86
C ARG A 508 -24.63 -25.09 0.50
N ASN A 509 -23.43 -24.79 1.00
CA ASN A 509 -22.23 -25.58 0.81
C ASN A 509 -21.39 -25.60 2.11
N PRO A 510 -21.63 -26.58 3.00
CA PRO A 510 -20.91 -26.72 4.26
C PRO A 510 -19.44 -27.14 4.11
N SER A 511 -18.97 -27.49 2.92
CA SER A 511 -17.55 -27.81 2.67
C SER A 511 -16.74 -26.63 2.13
N LEU A 512 -17.41 -25.60 1.58
CA LEU A 512 -16.74 -24.45 0.97
C LEU A 512 -15.89 -23.70 2.00
N ARG A 513 -14.63 -23.49 1.64
CA ARG A 513 -13.66 -22.72 2.41
C ARG A 513 -13.61 -21.28 1.90
N LEU A 514 -13.78 -20.33 2.82
CA LEU A 514 -13.81 -18.92 2.49
C LEU A 514 -12.45 -18.28 2.82
N VAL A 515 -11.82 -17.69 1.81
CA VAL A 515 -10.66 -16.83 1.96
C VAL A 515 -11.12 -15.40 1.70
N THR A 516 -10.99 -14.54 2.69
CA THR A 516 -11.25 -13.10 2.58
C THR A 516 -9.95 -12.32 2.43
N THR A 517 -10.01 -11.21 1.70
CA THR A 517 -8.89 -10.27 1.63
C THR A 517 -9.41 -8.86 1.37
N LEU A 518 -8.66 -7.86 1.82
CA LEU A 518 -8.93 -6.47 1.51
C LEU A 518 -8.07 -6.04 0.32
N SER A 519 -8.70 -5.40 -0.65
CA SER A 519 -8.03 -4.96 -1.87
C SER A 519 -7.03 -3.83 -1.58
N PRO A 520 -5.80 -3.91 -2.10
CA PRO A 520 -4.82 -2.83 -2.04
C PRO A 520 -5.09 -1.69 -3.02
N VAL A 521 -6.05 -1.85 -3.95
CA VAL A 521 -6.35 -0.83 -4.96
C VAL A 521 -7.01 0.38 -4.29
N PRO A 522 -6.42 1.59 -4.39
CA PRO A 522 -6.97 2.80 -3.81
C PRO A 522 -8.29 3.24 -4.45
N LEU A 523 -9.12 3.92 -3.66
CA LEU A 523 -10.27 4.67 -4.14
C LEU A 523 -9.85 5.72 -5.16
N MET A 524 -10.51 5.73 -6.33
CA MET A 524 -10.22 6.68 -7.40
C MET A 524 -10.82 8.06 -7.15
N ALA A 525 -12.05 8.10 -6.63
CA ALA A 525 -12.80 9.31 -6.40
C ALA A 525 -13.77 9.08 -5.24
N THR A 526 -14.12 10.15 -4.52
CA THR A 526 -15.09 10.13 -3.43
C THR A 526 -16.15 11.20 -3.67
N TYR A 527 -17.38 10.94 -3.22
CA TYR A 527 -18.47 11.92 -3.24
C TYR A 527 -18.55 12.74 -1.95
N PHE A 528 -17.68 12.46 -0.96
CA PHE A 528 -17.53 13.33 0.20
C PHE A 528 -16.69 14.56 -0.15
N ASP A 529 -16.97 15.69 0.51
CA ASP A 529 -16.18 16.92 0.41
C ASP A 529 -14.85 16.79 1.17
N ARG A 530 -13.98 15.89 0.70
CA ARG A 530 -12.63 15.63 1.22
C ARG A 530 -11.77 14.92 0.18
N HIS A 531 -10.46 14.90 0.41
CA HIS A 531 -9.52 14.24 -0.48
C HIS A 531 -9.77 12.72 -0.58
N ALA A 532 -9.69 12.15 -1.79
CA ALA A 532 -9.97 10.74 -2.04
C ALA A 532 -9.08 9.78 -1.23
N VAL A 533 -7.82 10.16 -0.94
CA VAL A 533 -6.92 9.38 -0.07
C VAL A 533 -7.41 9.31 1.37
N VAL A 534 -8.06 10.37 1.87
CA VAL A 534 -8.67 10.37 3.21
C VAL A 534 -9.89 9.46 3.22
N SER A 535 -10.75 9.55 2.20
CA SER A 535 -11.89 8.62 2.04
C SER A 535 -11.46 7.17 1.87
N ASP A 536 -10.41 6.90 1.08
CA ASP A 536 -9.81 5.57 0.94
C ASP A 536 -9.38 5.02 2.29
N SER A 537 -8.64 5.82 3.07
CA SER A 537 -8.14 5.39 4.38
C SER A 537 -9.27 5.04 5.34
N VAL A 538 -10.32 5.87 5.40
CA VAL A 538 -11.52 5.57 6.20
C VAL A 538 -12.18 4.29 5.69
N SER A 539 -12.35 4.15 4.37
CA SER A 539 -13.04 3.02 3.79
C SER A 539 -12.33 1.69 4.02
N LYS A 540 -11.01 1.66 3.81
CA LYS A 540 -10.19 0.47 4.07
C LYS A 540 -10.16 0.13 5.57
N ALA A 541 -10.10 1.14 6.45
CA ALA A 541 -10.15 0.93 7.90
C ALA A 541 -11.50 0.33 8.35
N THR A 542 -12.62 0.82 7.80
CA THR A 542 -13.96 0.26 8.05
C THR A 542 -14.03 -1.21 7.67
N LEU A 543 -13.67 -1.55 6.42
CA LEU A 543 -13.71 -2.93 5.93
C LEU A 543 -12.75 -3.84 6.69
N ARG A 544 -11.55 -3.34 7.01
CA ARG A 544 -10.54 -4.10 7.75
C ARG A 544 -10.99 -4.43 9.17
N THR A 545 -11.69 -3.49 9.81
CA THR A 545 -12.29 -3.69 11.14
C THR A 545 -13.40 -4.73 11.10
N ALA A 546 -14.30 -4.65 10.10
CA ALA A 546 -15.36 -5.65 9.91
C ALA A 546 -14.78 -7.05 9.65
N LEU A 547 -13.78 -7.15 8.76
CA LEU A 547 -13.07 -8.42 8.49
C LEU A 547 -12.37 -8.98 9.73
N HIS A 548 -11.80 -8.13 10.59
CA HIS A 548 -11.18 -8.57 11.84
C HIS A 548 -12.19 -9.31 12.73
N TRP A 549 -13.33 -8.67 13.01
CA TRP A 549 -14.37 -9.27 13.84
C TRP A 549 -14.99 -10.50 13.18
N PHE A 550 -15.22 -10.45 11.86
CA PHE A 550 -15.75 -11.59 11.11
C PHE A 550 -14.84 -12.82 11.20
N CYS A 551 -13.53 -12.66 11.02
CA CYS A 551 -12.59 -13.79 11.13
C CYS A 551 -12.35 -14.23 12.58
N GLN A 552 -12.55 -13.34 13.58
CA GLN A 552 -12.58 -13.76 14.98
C GLN A 552 -13.81 -14.61 15.31
N ASN A 553 -14.97 -14.25 14.76
CA ASN A 553 -16.22 -14.99 14.96
C ASN A 553 -16.23 -16.34 14.24
N HIS A 554 -15.52 -16.45 13.11
CA HIS A 554 -15.44 -17.65 12.27
C HIS A 554 -13.98 -18.03 12.03
N PRO A 555 -13.32 -18.73 12.98
CA PRO A 555 -11.89 -19.08 12.88
C PRO A 555 -11.51 -19.92 11.66
N GLU A 556 -12.46 -20.60 11.03
CA GLU A 556 -12.28 -21.36 9.78
C GLU A 556 -12.19 -20.48 8.52
N VAL A 557 -12.61 -19.21 8.62
CA VAL A 557 -12.50 -18.21 7.57
C VAL A 557 -11.11 -17.61 7.61
N ILE A 558 -10.45 -17.61 6.46
CA ILE A 558 -9.07 -17.14 6.34
C ILE A 558 -9.08 -15.65 5.97
N TYR A 559 -8.30 -14.83 6.68
CA TYR A 559 -7.93 -13.50 6.20
C TYR A 559 -6.54 -13.53 5.58
N PHE A 560 -6.45 -13.20 4.28
CA PHE A 560 -5.18 -13.02 3.59
C PHE A 560 -4.83 -11.52 3.45
N PRO A 561 -3.68 -11.05 3.95
CA PRO A 561 -3.35 -9.64 4.15
C PRO A 561 -2.79 -8.93 2.90
N SER A 562 -3.44 -9.09 1.74
CA SER A 562 -2.95 -8.47 0.49
C SER A 562 -2.91 -6.93 0.54
N TYR A 563 -3.83 -6.29 1.27
CA TYR A 563 -3.83 -4.85 1.53
C TYR A 563 -2.57 -4.41 2.29
N GLU A 564 -2.24 -5.07 3.40
CA GLU A 564 -1.09 -4.74 4.23
C GLU A 564 0.23 -4.95 3.48
N MET A 565 0.35 -6.06 2.74
CA MET A 565 1.53 -6.35 1.91
C MET A 565 1.86 -5.23 0.92
N VAL A 566 0.83 -4.57 0.36
CA VAL A 566 1.01 -3.45 -0.56
C VAL A 566 1.21 -2.13 0.19
N ARG A 567 0.41 -1.85 1.22
CA ARG A 567 0.51 -0.58 1.98
C ARG A 567 1.80 -0.45 2.77
N ARG A 568 2.40 -1.57 3.18
CA ARG A 568 3.69 -1.63 3.84
C ARG A 568 4.85 -1.83 2.86
N ASN A 569 4.60 -1.83 1.55
CA ASN A 569 5.67 -1.92 0.57
C ASN A 569 6.56 -0.66 0.64
N PRO A 570 7.88 -0.81 0.90
CA PRO A 570 8.80 0.32 0.95
C PRO A 570 9.01 0.98 -0.42
N ASP A 571 8.71 0.26 -1.51
CA ASP A 571 8.79 0.76 -2.88
C ASP A 571 7.39 1.11 -3.41
N TRP A 572 7.30 2.06 -4.35
CA TRP A 572 6.02 2.47 -4.94
C TRP A 572 5.34 1.29 -5.67
N PRO A 573 4.22 0.75 -5.14
CA PRO A 573 3.68 -0.52 -5.62
C PRO A 573 2.68 -0.36 -6.77
N TYR A 574 2.27 0.88 -7.08
CA TYR A 574 1.27 1.17 -8.10
C TYR A 574 1.90 1.48 -9.46
N GLN A 575 1.12 1.26 -10.51
CA GLN A 575 1.39 1.68 -11.88
C GLN A 575 1.40 3.21 -12.00
N PRO A 576 1.74 3.80 -13.15
CA PRO A 576 1.78 5.26 -13.33
C PRO A 576 0.45 5.97 -13.05
N ASP A 577 -0.66 5.25 -13.05
CA ASP A 577 -1.98 5.75 -12.68
C ASP A 577 -2.20 5.90 -11.17
N ASN A 578 -1.19 5.53 -10.36
CA ASN A 578 -1.20 5.57 -8.90
C ASN A 578 -2.33 4.75 -8.25
N ARG A 579 -2.89 3.78 -8.97
CA ARG A 579 -4.05 3.01 -8.52
C ARG A 579 -3.90 1.51 -8.72
N HIS A 580 -3.64 1.06 -9.95
CA HIS A 580 -3.49 -0.37 -10.20
C HIS A 580 -2.13 -0.84 -9.65
N VAL A 581 -2.10 -2.01 -9.00
CA VAL A 581 -0.83 -2.58 -8.55
C VAL A 581 -0.01 -3.07 -9.74
N LYS A 582 1.32 -2.97 -9.66
CA LYS A 582 2.20 -3.50 -10.71
C LYS A 582 2.10 -5.03 -10.75
N ALA A 583 1.91 -5.60 -11.95
CA ALA A 583 1.88 -7.05 -12.12
C ALA A 583 3.16 -7.70 -11.55
N VAL A 584 4.31 -7.18 -11.96
CA VAL A 584 5.63 -7.52 -11.41
C VAL A 584 6.24 -6.28 -10.75
N PRO A 585 6.78 -6.36 -9.52
CA PRO A 585 6.87 -7.56 -8.67
C PRO A 585 5.68 -7.72 -7.69
N VAL A 586 4.67 -6.85 -7.72
CA VAL A 586 3.72 -6.74 -6.60
C VAL A 586 2.67 -7.84 -6.61
N VAL A 587 1.94 -8.02 -7.71
CA VAL A 587 0.92 -9.07 -7.81
C VAL A 587 1.57 -10.44 -7.70
N GLU A 588 2.65 -10.68 -8.44
CA GLU A 588 3.40 -11.94 -8.39
C GLU A 588 3.83 -12.31 -6.96
N ARG A 589 4.38 -11.35 -6.20
CA ARG A 589 4.73 -11.58 -4.79
C ARG A 589 3.50 -11.92 -3.94
N ILE A 590 2.39 -11.21 -4.12
CA ILE A 590 1.15 -11.48 -3.38
C ILE A 590 0.69 -12.92 -3.65
N MET A 591 0.66 -13.33 -4.92
CA MET A 591 0.21 -14.67 -5.31
C MET A 591 1.19 -15.76 -4.87
N SER A 592 2.50 -15.54 -5.00
CA SER A 592 3.52 -16.46 -4.50
C SER A 592 3.43 -16.64 -2.98
N THR A 593 3.19 -15.56 -2.23
CA THR A 593 2.98 -15.64 -0.77
C THR A 593 1.68 -16.37 -0.45
N PHE A 594 0.60 -16.10 -1.19
CA PHE A 594 -0.67 -16.81 -1.06
C PHE A 594 -0.48 -18.33 -1.26
N MET A 595 0.18 -18.72 -2.34
CA MET A 595 0.43 -20.14 -2.64
C MET A 595 1.45 -20.79 -1.71
N ALA A 596 2.43 -20.06 -1.18
CA ALA A 596 3.34 -20.60 -0.17
C ALA A 596 2.60 -20.98 1.13
N ASN A 597 1.51 -20.27 1.45
CA ASN A 597 0.74 -20.47 2.66
C ASN A 597 -0.40 -21.47 2.53
N TYR A 598 -1.03 -21.53 1.36
CA TYR A 598 -2.24 -22.34 1.14
C TYR A 598 -2.08 -23.39 0.04
N GLY A 599 -1.07 -23.26 -0.82
CA GLY A 599 -0.79 -24.22 -1.86
C GLY A 599 -0.25 -25.53 -1.31
N LYS A 600 -0.39 -26.61 -2.09
CA LYS A 600 0.33 -27.85 -1.80
C LYS A 600 1.84 -27.57 -1.91
N PRO A 601 2.64 -27.91 -0.88
CA PRO A 601 4.10 -27.81 -0.98
C PRO A 601 4.55 -28.59 -2.21
N ALA A 602 5.41 -27.99 -3.03
CA ALA A 602 6.13 -28.78 -4.01
C ALA A 602 6.80 -29.91 -3.24
N THR A 603 6.48 -31.16 -3.55
CA THR A 603 7.31 -32.28 -3.13
C THR A 603 8.69 -31.98 -3.65
N ASN A 604 9.59 -31.57 -2.75
CA ASN A 604 10.99 -31.38 -3.07
C ASN A 604 11.49 -32.69 -3.69
N GLN A 605 11.60 -32.73 -5.02
CA GLN A 605 12.76 -33.36 -5.62
C GLN A 605 13.93 -32.52 -5.12
N ILE A 606 14.43 -32.90 -3.94
CA ILE A 606 15.73 -32.49 -3.47
C ILE A 606 16.65 -32.71 -4.66
N HIS A 607 17.29 -31.63 -5.12
CA HIS A 607 18.37 -31.73 -6.09
C HIS A 607 19.45 -32.64 -5.48
N GLU A 608 19.38 -33.95 -5.75
CA GLU A 608 20.53 -34.87 -5.76
C GLU A 608 21.46 -34.54 -6.95
N ARG A 609 21.70 -33.24 -7.18
CA ARG A 609 22.63 -32.74 -8.20
C ARG A 609 23.75 -31.96 -7.51
N THR A 610 24.50 -32.66 -6.65
CA THR A 610 25.91 -32.38 -6.34
C THR A 610 26.49 -33.47 -5.42
N HIS A 611 26.31 -34.76 -5.75
CA HIS A 611 27.20 -35.83 -5.23
C HIS A 611 27.39 -37.03 -6.17
N ARG A 612 26.85 -37.00 -7.41
CA ARG A 612 27.14 -38.06 -8.40
C ARG A 612 28.36 -37.81 -9.29
N ASP A 613 28.94 -36.61 -9.29
CA ASP A 613 30.15 -36.30 -10.07
C ASP A 613 31.45 -36.28 -9.26
N ALA A 614 31.40 -36.54 -7.94
CA ALA A 614 32.60 -36.73 -7.11
C ALA A 614 33.04 -38.21 -6.99
N GLY A 615 32.30 -39.15 -7.58
CA GLY A 615 32.54 -40.59 -7.46
C GLY A 615 33.14 -41.28 -8.70
N ARG A 616 33.52 -40.52 -9.74
CA ARG A 616 34.02 -41.10 -11.02
C ARG A 616 35.44 -40.71 -11.42
N MET A 617 36.23 -40.14 -10.51
CA MET A 617 37.68 -39.94 -10.67
C MET A 617 38.47 -40.48 -9.47
N ALA A 618 38.29 -41.75 -9.15
CA ALA A 618 39.24 -42.52 -8.35
C ALA A 618 38.90 -44.01 -8.45
N GLN A 619 39.37 -44.68 -9.51
CA GLN A 619 39.65 -46.13 -9.57
C GLN A 619 39.90 -46.56 -11.01
N HIS A 620 41.16 -46.58 -11.44
CA HIS A 620 41.87 -47.83 -11.77
C HIS A 620 43.35 -47.55 -12.16
N PRO A 621 44.23 -48.57 -12.05
CA PRO A 621 45.63 -48.43 -11.66
C PRO A 621 46.56 -48.99 -12.76
N ALA A 622 47.86 -49.05 -12.41
CA ALA A 622 49.01 -49.58 -13.13
C ALA A 622 49.70 -48.59 -14.09
#